data_AF-A0A7W0IQI7-F1
#
_entry.id   AF-A0A7W0IQI7-F1
#
_cell.length_a   1.000
_cell.length_b   1.000
_cell.length_c   1.000
_cell.angle_alpha   90.00
_cell.angle_beta   90.00
_cell.angle_gamma   90.00
#
_symmetry.space_group_name_H-M   'P 1'
#
loop_
_entity.id
_entity.type
_entity.pdbx_description
1 polymer ?
#
loop_
_entity_poly.entity_id
_entity_poly.type
_entity_poly.pdbx_seq_one_letter_code
_entity_poly.pdbx_strand_id
1 'polypeptide(L)'
;EVLKSDDIKSLILAMIPEMVEPLVLEISGHQATPEDWDWQLLDERMTAAFGFGHGIGEAEQAGMNRDSLVQHLVGLVEGAYQRREDEIGVANMRHLERIILLQVVDSHWKEHLLNMDHLKEGIGLRGYGQKNPLNEYKKEGYEMFMELMTTIKQQTISTLFMVRLVSEDEVQRLEQARREEQQALAMKMQRSDQAAEEKARQPVSRDGDKVGRNDDCPCGSGRKYKRCCGRTK
;
A
#
# COMPACT_ATOMS: atom_id res chain seq x y z
N GLU A 1 -27.22 -8.08 -3.27
CA GLU A 1 -27.34 -8.74 -4.59
C GLU A 1 -26.00 -9.31 -5.06
N VAL A 2 -24.93 -8.49 -5.08
CA VAL A 2 -23.54 -8.88 -5.37
C VAL A 2 -23.03 -10.11 -4.58
N LEU A 3 -23.38 -10.23 -3.30
CA LEU A 3 -22.99 -11.37 -2.45
C LEU A 3 -23.70 -12.70 -2.77
N LYS A 4 -24.82 -12.66 -3.50
CA LYS A 4 -25.62 -13.83 -3.88
C LYS A 4 -25.54 -14.16 -5.37
N SER A 5 -25.02 -13.23 -6.17
CA SER A 5 -24.85 -13.44 -7.59
C SER A 5 -23.59 -14.27 -7.84
N ASP A 6 -23.74 -15.38 -8.55
CA ASP A 6 -22.61 -16.17 -9.06
C ASP A 6 -21.87 -15.43 -10.19
N ASP A 7 -22.42 -14.32 -10.68
CA ASP A 7 -21.93 -13.58 -11.83
C ASP A 7 -21.14 -12.32 -11.44
N ILE A 8 -20.10 -12.51 -10.63
CA ILE A 8 -19.14 -11.43 -10.30
C ILE A 8 -18.31 -11.05 -11.54
N LYS A 9 -18.12 -11.99 -12.47
CA LYS A 9 -17.41 -11.76 -13.74
C LYS A 9 -18.08 -10.65 -14.54
N SER A 10 -19.37 -10.79 -14.82
CA SER A 10 -20.07 -9.79 -15.63
C SER A 10 -20.07 -8.42 -14.98
N LEU A 11 -20.17 -8.36 -13.65
CA LEU A 11 -20.08 -7.12 -12.91
C LEU A 11 -18.72 -6.43 -13.10
N ILE A 12 -17.63 -7.18 -12.97
CA ILE A 12 -16.26 -6.66 -13.18
C ILE A 12 -16.07 -6.23 -14.64
N LEU A 13 -16.51 -7.04 -15.61
CA LEU A 13 -16.39 -6.70 -17.03
C LEU A 13 -17.23 -5.46 -17.39
N ALA A 14 -18.41 -5.29 -16.80
CA ALA A 14 -19.24 -4.11 -16.99
C ALA A 14 -18.61 -2.82 -16.41
N MET A 15 -17.76 -2.93 -15.39
CA MET A 15 -17.02 -1.78 -14.84
C MET A 15 -15.87 -1.31 -15.73
N ILE A 16 -15.35 -2.16 -16.63
CA ILE A 16 -14.20 -1.82 -17.49
C ILE A 16 -14.53 -0.65 -18.44
N PRO A 17 -15.62 -0.68 -19.24
CA PRO A 17 -16.00 0.45 -20.08
C PRO A 17 -16.23 1.72 -19.28
N GLU A 18 -16.89 1.62 -18.11
CA GLU A 18 -17.16 2.77 -17.23
C GLU A 18 -15.87 3.44 -16.72
N MET A 19 -14.74 2.73 -16.70
CA MET A 19 -13.43 3.29 -16.36
C MET A 19 -12.67 3.82 -17.58
N VAL A 20 -12.79 3.16 -18.73
CA VAL A 20 -12.06 3.54 -19.95
C VAL A 20 -12.68 4.78 -20.60
N GLU A 21 -14.01 4.88 -20.65
CA GLU A 21 -14.70 6.00 -21.30
C GLU A 21 -14.32 7.37 -20.74
N PRO A 22 -14.30 7.59 -19.40
CA PRO A 22 -13.88 8.87 -18.83
C PRO A 22 -12.41 9.21 -19.13
N LEU A 23 -11.52 8.21 -19.17
CA LEU A 23 -10.11 8.41 -19.52
C LEU A 23 -9.99 8.92 -20.96
N VAL A 24 -10.65 8.25 -21.91
CA VAL A 24 -10.64 8.68 -23.31
C VAL A 24 -11.26 10.07 -23.47
N LEU A 25 -12.31 10.39 -22.71
CA LEU A 25 -12.93 11.71 -22.74
C LEU A 25 -12.00 12.81 -22.19
N GLU A 26 -11.27 12.53 -21.11
CA GLU A 26 -10.28 13.45 -20.52
C GLU A 26 -9.21 13.82 -21.56
N ILE A 27 -8.72 12.83 -22.30
CA ILE A 27 -7.59 12.99 -23.23
C ILE A 27 -8.01 13.57 -24.58
N SER A 28 -9.15 13.12 -25.11
CA SER A 28 -9.62 13.53 -26.44
C SER A 28 -10.36 14.87 -26.46
N GLY A 29 -10.62 15.46 -25.29
CA GLY A 29 -11.33 16.72 -25.12
C GLY A 29 -12.67 16.75 -25.86
N HIS A 30 -13.24 17.95 -26.06
CA HIS A 30 -14.49 18.08 -26.82
C HIS A 30 -14.25 18.25 -28.32
N GLN A 31 -13.10 18.78 -28.75
CA GLN A 31 -12.81 19.13 -30.16
C GLN A 31 -11.39 18.76 -30.63
N ALA A 32 -10.61 18.00 -29.85
CA ALA A 32 -9.24 17.66 -30.22
C ALA A 32 -9.22 16.59 -31.31
N THR A 33 -8.36 16.77 -32.32
CA THR A 33 -8.10 15.72 -33.31
C THR A 33 -7.17 14.67 -32.71
N PRO A 34 -7.10 13.44 -33.26
CA PRO A 34 -6.23 12.38 -32.74
C PRO A 34 -4.74 12.78 -32.67
N GLU A 35 -4.32 13.73 -33.52
CA GLU A 35 -2.98 14.31 -33.52
C GLU A 35 -2.72 15.21 -32.31
N ASP A 36 -3.77 15.78 -31.72
CA ASP A 36 -3.71 16.67 -30.56
C ASP A 36 -3.88 15.92 -29.22
N TRP A 37 -4.12 14.61 -29.26
CA TRP A 37 -4.35 13.83 -28.04
C TRP A 37 -3.06 13.64 -27.26
N ASP A 38 -3.16 13.76 -25.94
CA ASP A 38 -2.05 13.49 -25.04
C ASP A 38 -1.92 11.99 -24.79
N TRP A 39 -1.24 11.30 -25.72
CA TRP A 39 -0.98 9.87 -25.64
C TRP A 39 -0.08 9.50 -24.46
N GLN A 40 0.80 10.40 -24.04
CA GLN A 40 1.63 10.17 -22.85
C GLN A 40 0.76 10.16 -21.59
N LEU A 41 -0.14 11.13 -21.45
CA LEU A 41 -1.09 11.14 -20.34
C LEU A 41 -1.99 9.89 -20.38
N LEU A 42 -2.42 9.43 -21.56
CA LEU A 42 -3.15 8.16 -21.68
C LEU A 42 -2.36 7.00 -21.07
N ASP A 43 -1.09 6.89 -21.42
CA ASP A 43 -0.23 5.81 -20.94
C ASP A 43 0.01 5.86 -19.43
N GLU A 44 0.22 7.07 -18.89
CA GLU A 44 0.36 7.31 -17.46
C GLU A 44 -0.91 6.92 -16.69
N ARG A 45 -2.08 7.34 -17.19
CA ARG A 45 -3.39 7.00 -16.58
C ARG A 45 -3.68 5.50 -16.66
N MET A 46 -3.43 4.88 -17.81
CA MET A 46 -3.60 3.44 -18.01
C MET A 46 -2.69 2.64 -17.09
N THR A 47 -1.43 3.05 -16.97
CA THR A 47 -0.46 2.39 -16.08
C THR A 47 -0.86 2.54 -14.62
N ALA A 48 -1.35 3.71 -14.20
CA ALA A 48 -1.83 3.92 -12.83
C ALA A 48 -3.10 3.09 -12.52
N ALA A 49 -4.01 2.97 -13.48
CA ALA A 49 -5.27 2.24 -13.29
C ALA A 49 -5.09 0.71 -13.39
N PHE A 50 -4.37 0.23 -14.39
CA PHE A 50 -4.33 -1.19 -14.78
C PHE A 50 -2.94 -1.82 -14.69
N GLY A 51 -1.89 -1.03 -14.42
CA GLY A 51 -0.51 -1.53 -14.32
C GLY A 51 0.19 -1.73 -15.66
N PHE A 52 -0.42 -1.31 -16.78
CA PHE A 52 0.16 -1.37 -18.13
C PHE A 52 -0.32 -0.21 -19.00
N GLY A 53 0.48 0.11 -20.01
CA GLY A 53 0.22 1.18 -20.97
C GLY A 53 -0.74 0.81 -22.11
N HIS A 54 -1.09 1.77 -22.96
CA HIS A 54 -2.05 1.56 -24.05
C HIS A 54 -1.48 0.72 -25.22
N GLY A 55 -0.16 0.73 -25.42
CA GLY A 55 0.52 -0.13 -26.40
C GLY A 55 0.22 0.19 -27.87
N ILE A 56 -0.33 1.37 -28.17
CA ILE A 56 -0.70 1.82 -29.52
C ILE A 56 0.50 2.52 -30.15
N GLY A 57 0.96 2.03 -31.31
CA GLY A 57 2.08 2.64 -32.02
C GLY A 57 1.72 3.98 -32.69
N GLU A 58 2.70 4.87 -32.86
CA GLU A 58 2.50 6.22 -33.43
C GLU A 58 1.76 6.21 -34.78
N ALA A 59 2.02 5.22 -35.63
CA ALA A 59 1.36 5.10 -36.94
C ALA A 59 -0.14 4.75 -36.84
N GLU A 60 -0.55 4.05 -35.78
CA GLU A 60 -1.95 3.68 -35.55
C GLU A 60 -2.73 4.83 -34.90
N GLN A 61 -2.07 5.63 -34.06
CA GLN A 61 -2.65 6.78 -33.35
C GLN A 61 -3.33 7.78 -34.29
N ALA A 62 -2.69 8.12 -35.41
CA ALA A 62 -3.19 9.10 -36.38
C ALA A 62 -4.51 8.67 -37.06
N GLY A 63 -4.83 7.37 -37.09
CA GLY A 63 -6.04 6.83 -37.69
C GLY A 63 -7.20 6.61 -36.71
N MET A 64 -6.98 6.84 -35.41
CA MET A 64 -7.99 6.55 -34.39
C MET A 64 -9.04 7.64 -34.29
N ASN A 65 -10.25 7.27 -33.88
CA ASN A 65 -11.26 8.18 -33.36
C ASN A 65 -11.64 7.75 -31.94
N ARG A 66 -12.48 8.55 -31.27
CA ARG A 66 -12.83 8.31 -29.86
C ARG A 66 -13.43 6.91 -29.65
N ASP A 67 -14.38 6.54 -30.51
CA ASP A 67 -15.07 5.26 -30.42
C ASP A 67 -14.11 4.09 -30.65
N SER A 68 -13.22 4.19 -31.64
CA SER A 68 -12.21 3.16 -31.90
C SER A 68 -11.19 3.07 -30.78
N LEU A 69 -10.83 4.20 -30.15
CA LEU A 69 -9.91 4.21 -29.01
C LEU A 69 -10.56 3.55 -27.79
N VAL A 70 -11.82 3.88 -27.47
CA VAL A 70 -12.56 3.22 -26.39
C VAL A 70 -12.64 1.72 -26.64
N GLN A 71 -13.04 1.29 -27.83
CA GLN A 71 -13.13 -0.14 -28.19
C GLN A 71 -11.78 -0.85 -28.07
N HIS A 72 -10.70 -0.22 -28.55
CA HIS A 72 -9.36 -0.78 -28.46
C HIS A 72 -8.91 -0.96 -27.00
N LEU A 73 -9.06 0.08 -26.18
CA LEU A 73 -8.66 0.06 -24.78
C LEU A 73 -9.51 -0.92 -23.94
N VAL A 74 -10.83 -0.96 -24.16
CA VAL A 74 -11.70 -1.95 -23.50
C VAL A 74 -11.24 -3.36 -23.87
N GLY A 75 -11.02 -3.65 -25.16
CA GLY A 75 -10.54 -4.96 -25.60
C GLY A 75 -9.16 -5.31 -25.03
N LEU A 76 -8.27 -4.33 -24.90
CA LEU A 76 -6.96 -4.51 -24.27
C LEU A 76 -7.08 -4.91 -22.80
N VAL A 77 -7.93 -4.20 -22.03
CA VAL A 77 -8.15 -4.45 -20.60
C VAL A 77 -8.88 -5.77 -20.36
N GLU A 78 -9.90 -6.09 -21.17
CA GLU A 78 -10.60 -7.38 -21.14
C GLU A 78 -9.64 -8.54 -21.48
N GLY A 79 -8.77 -8.35 -22.47
CA GLY A 79 -7.74 -9.33 -22.82
C GLY A 79 -6.72 -9.53 -21.69
N ALA A 80 -6.32 -8.45 -21.00
CA ALA A 80 -5.44 -8.54 -19.83
C ALA A 80 -6.13 -9.26 -18.66
N TYR A 81 -7.41 -9.00 -18.45
CA TYR A 81 -8.23 -9.70 -17.47
C TYR A 81 -8.33 -11.21 -17.78
N GLN A 82 -8.55 -11.58 -19.04
CA GLN A 82 -8.68 -13.00 -19.41
C GLN A 82 -7.36 -13.75 -19.24
N ARG A 83 -6.23 -13.18 -19.67
CA ARG A 83 -4.89 -13.78 -19.43
C ARG A 83 -4.66 -14.03 -17.95
N ARG A 84 -5.04 -13.06 -17.13
CA ARG A 84 -4.94 -13.15 -15.67
C ARG A 84 -5.87 -14.24 -15.11
N GLU A 85 -7.10 -14.36 -15.59
CA GLU A 85 -7.98 -15.47 -15.19
C GLU A 85 -7.37 -16.83 -15.55
N ASP A 86 -6.75 -16.94 -16.73
CA ASP A 86 -6.13 -18.17 -17.21
C ASP A 86 -4.91 -18.56 -16.34
N GLU A 87 -4.11 -17.59 -15.90
CA GLU A 87 -2.97 -17.79 -14.99
C GLU A 87 -3.39 -18.21 -13.56
N ILE A 88 -4.47 -17.62 -13.06
CA ILE A 88 -4.94 -17.80 -11.67
C ILE A 88 -5.83 -19.02 -11.51
N GLY A 89 -6.56 -19.35 -12.58
CA GLY A 89 -7.66 -20.28 -12.59
C GLY A 89 -8.99 -19.62 -12.20
N VAL A 90 -10.06 -20.02 -12.90
CA VAL A 90 -11.41 -19.44 -12.79
C VAL A 90 -11.92 -19.37 -11.34
N ALA A 91 -11.82 -20.47 -10.58
CA ALA A 91 -12.35 -20.54 -9.22
C ALA A 91 -11.65 -19.57 -8.27
N ASN A 92 -10.32 -19.49 -8.35
CA ASN A 92 -9.51 -18.57 -7.55
C ASN A 92 -9.75 -17.13 -7.98
N MET A 93 -9.91 -16.86 -9.27
CA MET A 93 -10.24 -15.52 -9.78
C MET A 93 -11.59 -15.02 -9.23
N ARG A 94 -12.64 -15.87 -9.26
CA ARG A 94 -13.94 -15.52 -8.66
C ARG A 94 -13.83 -15.22 -7.16
N HIS A 95 -12.98 -15.96 -6.45
CA HIS A 95 -12.77 -15.73 -5.02
C HIS A 95 -12.03 -14.42 -4.76
N LEU A 96 -10.97 -14.16 -5.53
CA LEU A 96 -10.17 -12.94 -5.45
C LEU A 96 -11.01 -11.69 -5.67
N GLU A 97 -11.78 -11.65 -6.75
CA GLU A 97 -12.67 -10.52 -7.05
C GLU A 97 -13.68 -10.26 -5.94
N ARG A 98 -14.27 -11.33 -5.38
CA ARG A 98 -15.23 -11.21 -4.29
C ARG A 98 -14.58 -10.59 -3.07
N ILE A 99 -13.39 -11.04 -2.68
CA ILE A 99 -12.66 -10.50 -1.54
C ILE A 99 -12.33 -9.02 -1.77
N ILE A 100 -11.78 -8.69 -2.94
CA ILE A 100 -11.40 -7.31 -3.28
C ILE A 100 -12.62 -6.40 -3.24
N LEU A 101 -13.69 -6.77 -3.94
CA LEU A 101 -14.92 -5.96 -3.99
C LEU A 101 -15.52 -5.76 -2.60
N LEU A 102 -15.57 -6.80 -1.77
CA LEU A 102 -16.10 -6.68 -0.41
C LEU A 102 -15.23 -5.80 0.48
N GLN A 103 -13.91 -5.93 0.39
CA GLN A 103 -12.99 -5.10 1.16
C GLN A 103 -13.10 -3.62 0.77
N VAL A 104 -13.17 -3.34 -0.54
CA VAL A 104 -13.33 -1.96 -1.04
C VAL A 104 -14.68 -1.39 -0.61
N VAL A 105 -15.78 -2.14 -0.78
CA VAL A 105 -17.12 -1.69 -0.34
C VAL A 105 -17.14 -1.42 1.16
N ASP A 106 -16.62 -2.32 1.99
CA ASP A 106 -16.65 -2.15 3.46
C ASP A 106 -15.84 -0.92 3.91
N SER A 107 -14.68 -0.67 3.29
CA SER A 107 -13.85 0.50 3.59
C SER A 107 -14.59 1.80 3.25
N HIS A 108 -15.11 1.91 2.02
CA HIS A 108 -15.75 3.13 1.53
C HIS A 108 -17.13 3.37 2.12
N TRP A 109 -17.86 2.31 2.46
CA TRP A 109 -19.17 2.45 3.08
C TRP A 109 -19.08 3.06 4.48
N LYS A 110 -18.07 2.68 5.27
CA LYS A 110 -17.84 3.28 6.61
C LYS A 110 -17.51 4.76 6.49
N GLU A 111 -16.67 5.13 5.54
CA GLU A 111 -16.33 6.52 5.25
C GLU A 111 -17.56 7.32 4.81
N HIS A 112 -18.38 6.75 3.91
CA HIS A 112 -19.62 7.38 3.49
C HIS A 112 -20.59 7.61 4.65
N LEU A 113 -20.78 6.63 5.55
CA LEU A 113 -21.64 6.80 6.73
C LEU A 113 -21.15 7.95 7.62
N LEU A 114 -19.84 8.04 7.86
CA LEU A 114 -19.26 9.16 8.61
C LEU A 114 -19.53 10.50 7.93
N ASN A 115 -19.35 10.56 6.60
CA ASN A 115 -19.62 11.78 5.83
C ASN A 115 -21.11 12.16 5.84
N MET A 116 -22.02 11.17 5.83
CA MET A 116 -23.47 11.40 5.96
C MET A 116 -23.87 11.94 7.34
N ASP A 117 -23.17 11.52 8.40
CA ASP A 117 -23.36 12.08 9.74
C ASP A 117 -22.89 13.55 9.80
N HIS A 118 -21.72 13.86 9.24
CA HIS A 118 -21.24 15.26 9.14
C HIS A 118 -22.20 16.13 8.31
N LEU A 119 -22.70 15.62 7.19
CA LEU A 119 -23.68 16.32 6.35
C LEU A 119 -24.95 16.64 7.15
N LYS A 120 -25.44 15.69 7.94
CA LYS A 120 -26.63 15.85 8.78
C LYS A 120 -26.45 16.90 9.86
N GLU A 121 -25.27 16.99 10.48
CA GLU A 121 -24.95 18.04 11.46
C GLU A 121 -24.88 19.43 10.81
N GLY A 122 -24.30 19.53 9.61
CA GLY A 122 -24.14 20.79 8.87
C GLY A 122 -25.41 21.31 8.17
N ILE A 123 -26.37 20.44 7.85
CA ILE A 123 -27.54 20.82 7.03
C ILE A 123 -28.45 21.85 7.72
N GLY A 124 -28.42 21.93 9.05
CA GLY A 124 -29.20 22.90 9.82
C GLY A 124 -28.88 24.35 9.44
N LEU A 125 -27.64 24.64 9.04
CA LEU A 125 -27.21 25.98 8.62
C LEU A 125 -27.77 26.37 7.24
N ARG A 126 -28.26 25.42 6.44
CA ARG A 126 -28.85 25.68 5.11
C ARG A 126 -30.25 26.27 5.19
N GLY A 127 -30.95 26.07 6.32
CA GLY A 127 -32.27 26.66 6.57
C GLY A 127 -32.26 28.19 6.59
N TYR A 128 -31.11 28.81 6.88
CA TYR A 128 -30.94 30.27 6.79
C TYR A 128 -31.04 30.80 5.35
N GLY A 129 -30.81 29.96 4.33
CA GLY A 129 -30.93 30.32 2.92
C GLY A 129 -32.32 30.16 2.33
N GLN A 130 -33.37 30.00 3.16
CA GLN A 130 -34.76 29.74 2.73
C GLN A 130 -34.96 28.45 1.91
N LYS A 131 -33.95 27.60 1.83
CA LYS A 131 -34.04 26.27 1.21
C LYS A 131 -34.51 25.24 2.24
N ASN A 132 -35.26 24.24 1.79
CA ASN A 132 -35.71 23.15 2.66
C ASN A 132 -34.52 22.22 2.99
N PRO A 133 -34.09 22.12 4.28
CA PRO A 133 -32.91 21.34 4.65
C PRO A 133 -33.02 19.85 4.29
N LEU A 134 -34.23 19.27 4.33
CA LEU A 134 -34.43 17.87 3.98
C LEU A 134 -34.17 17.60 2.49
N ASN A 135 -34.56 18.54 1.62
CA ASN A 135 -34.36 18.39 0.18
C ASN A 135 -32.87 18.54 -0.17
N GLU A 136 -32.17 19.48 0.46
CA GLU A 136 -30.73 19.66 0.29
C GLU A 136 -29.96 18.43 0.80
N TYR A 137 -30.33 17.89 1.97
CA TYR A 137 -29.72 16.66 2.50
C TYR A 137 -29.86 15.48 1.52
N LYS A 138 -31.06 15.28 0.95
CA LYS A 138 -31.30 14.21 -0.03
C LYS A 138 -30.49 14.41 -1.30
N LYS A 139 -30.40 15.65 -1.79
CA LYS A 139 -29.66 15.97 -3.00
C LYS A 139 -28.16 15.70 -2.81
N GLU A 140 -27.57 16.26 -1.76
CA GLU A 140 -26.14 16.07 -1.49
C GLU A 140 -25.80 14.64 -1.10
N GLY A 141 -26.64 14.00 -0.27
CA GLY A 141 -26.46 12.60 0.08
C GLY A 141 -26.49 11.68 -1.14
N TYR A 142 -27.34 11.99 -2.13
CA TYR A 142 -27.36 11.25 -3.39
C TYR A 142 -26.11 11.51 -4.25
N GLU A 143 -25.66 12.76 -4.37
CA GLU A 143 -24.42 13.11 -5.09
C GLU A 143 -23.21 12.37 -4.47
N MET A 144 -23.09 12.39 -3.13
CA MET A 144 -22.06 11.65 -2.40
C MET A 144 -22.17 10.14 -2.60
N PHE A 145 -23.37 9.59 -2.70
CA PHE A 145 -23.58 8.17 -2.97
C PHE A 145 -23.15 7.78 -4.40
N MET A 146 -23.42 8.62 -5.40
CA MET A 146 -22.98 8.37 -6.77
C MET A 146 -21.45 8.43 -6.90
N GLU A 147 -20.80 9.37 -6.21
CA GLU A 147 -19.35 9.45 -6.12
C GLU A 147 -18.74 8.23 -5.42
N LEU A 148 -19.36 7.79 -4.32
CA LEU A 148 -19.01 6.55 -3.63
C LEU A 148 -19.04 5.35 -4.58
N MET A 149 -20.14 5.18 -5.33
CA MET A 149 -20.28 4.06 -6.26
C MET A 149 -19.20 4.09 -7.34
N THR A 150 -18.87 5.27 -7.86
CA THR A 150 -17.81 5.46 -8.86
C THR A 150 -16.43 5.09 -8.27
N THR A 151 -16.13 5.58 -7.07
CA THR A 151 -14.89 5.28 -6.35
C THR A 151 -14.74 3.78 -6.07
N ILE A 152 -15.81 3.12 -5.62
CA ILE A 152 -15.80 1.66 -5.39
C ILE A 152 -15.46 0.90 -6.66
N LYS A 153 -16.08 1.25 -7.80
CA LYS A 153 -15.79 0.61 -9.10
C LYS A 153 -14.33 0.79 -9.49
N GLN A 154 -13.85 2.04 -9.47
CA GLN A 154 -12.47 2.39 -9.84
C GLN A 154 -11.43 1.67 -8.98
N GLN A 155 -11.62 1.69 -7.66
CA GLN A 155 -10.69 1.03 -6.75
C GLN A 155 -10.74 -0.49 -6.82
N THR A 156 -11.92 -1.07 -7.05
CA THR A 156 -12.07 -2.53 -7.21
C THR A 156 -11.25 -3.00 -8.41
N ILE A 157 -11.44 -2.38 -9.57
CA ILE A 157 -10.71 -2.72 -10.79
C ILE A 157 -9.22 -2.43 -10.64
N SER A 158 -8.84 -1.25 -10.16
CA SER A 158 -7.42 -0.90 -10.01
C SER A 158 -6.70 -1.86 -9.06
N THR A 159 -7.30 -2.17 -7.91
CA THR A 159 -6.75 -3.17 -6.98
C THR A 159 -6.68 -4.54 -7.63
N LEU A 160 -7.71 -4.95 -8.36
CA LEU A 160 -7.74 -6.25 -9.06
C LEU A 160 -6.56 -6.40 -10.02
N PHE A 161 -6.21 -5.35 -10.78
CA PHE A 161 -5.08 -5.39 -11.72
C PHE A 161 -3.72 -5.18 -11.03
N MET A 162 -3.66 -4.40 -9.95
CA MET A 162 -2.40 -4.11 -9.24
C MET A 162 -1.95 -5.19 -8.27
N VAL A 163 -2.87 -6.02 -7.77
CA VAL A 163 -2.53 -7.14 -6.87
C VAL A 163 -1.52 -8.06 -7.58
N ARG A 164 -0.42 -8.41 -6.92
CA ARG A 164 0.45 -9.51 -7.38
C ARG A 164 0.08 -10.74 -6.60
N LEU A 165 -0.22 -11.82 -7.30
CA LEU A 165 -0.35 -13.11 -6.65
C LEU A 165 1.05 -13.61 -6.31
N VAL A 166 1.32 -13.68 -5.01
CA VAL A 166 2.50 -14.37 -4.52
C VAL A 166 2.21 -15.86 -4.71
N SER A 167 2.96 -16.50 -5.62
CA SER A 167 2.86 -17.95 -5.82
C SER A 167 3.14 -18.70 -4.51
N GLU A 168 2.57 -19.89 -4.32
CA GLU A 168 2.83 -20.71 -3.12
C GLU A 168 4.35 -20.96 -2.93
N ASP A 169 5.09 -21.14 -4.02
CA ASP A 169 6.55 -21.27 -4.02
C ASP A 169 7.27 -19.99 -3.54
N GLU A 170 6.72 -18.82 -3.84
CA GLU A 170 7.26 -17.54 -3.36
C GLU A 170 6.91 -17.29 -1.90
N VAL A 171 5.71 -17.69 -1.46
CA VAL A 171 5.34 -17.70 -0.03
C VAL A 171 6.29 -18.61 0.75
N GLN A 172 6.53 -19.83 0.28
CA GLN A 172 7.44 -20.77 0.93
C GLN A 172 8.89 -20.24 0.97
N ARG A 173 9.38 -19.62 -0.10
CA ARG A 173 10.71 -18.98 -0.11
C ARG A 173 10.80 -17.80 0.84
N LEU A 174 9.77 -16.95 0.91
CA LEU A 174 9.70 -15.83 1.85
C LEU A 174 9.62 -16.31 3.31
N GLU A 175 8.90 -17.39 3.58
CA GLU A 175 8.85 -18.02 4.90
C GLU A 175 10.19 -18.66 5.29
N GLN A 176 10.86 -19.34 4.37
CA GLN A 176 12.20 -19.88 4.60
C GLN A 176 13.20 -18.75 4.88
N ALA A 177 13.20 -17.69 4.09
CA ALA A 177 14.05 -16.52 4.30
C ALA A 177 13.79 -15.87 5.68
N ARG A 178 12.52 -15.72 6.09
CA ARG A 178 12.17 -15.23 7.43
C ARG A 178 12.67 -16.14 8.55
N ARG A 179 12.57 -17.46 8.39
CA ARG A 179 13.06 -18.44 9.37
C ARG A 179 14.58 -18.38 9.49
N GLU A 180 15.28 -18.29 8.36
CA GLU A 180 16.74 -18.14 8.32
C GLU A 180 17.19 -16.82 8.97
N GLU A 181 16.48 -15.72 8.70
CA GLU A 181 16.74 -14.42 9.33
C GLU A 181 16.54 -14.48 10.85
N GLN A 182 15.45 -15.08 11.31
CA GLN A 182 15.18 -15.29 12.74
C GLN A 182 16.25 -16.17 13.39
N GLN A 183 16.69 -17.25 12.73
CA GLN A 183 17.77 -18.12 13.21
C GLN A 183 19.11 -17.38 13.25
N ALA A 184 19.42 -16.57 12.24
CA ALA A 184 20.63 -15.76 12.20
C ALA A 184 20.63 -14.70 13.31
N LEU A 185 19.48 -14.08 13.60
CA LEU A 185 19.31 -13.14 14.70
C LEU A 185 19.50 -13.84 16.06
N ALA A 186 18.91 -15.02 16.23
CA ALA A 186 19.06 -15.83 17.44
C ALA A 186 20.51 -16.29 17.67
N MET A 187 21.23 -16.71 16.61
CA MET A 187 22.66 -17.03 16.70
C MET A 187 23.51 -15.80 17.04
N LYS A 188 23.20 -14.63 16.49
CA LYS A 188 23.90 -13.39 16.84
C LYS A 188 23.70 -13.04 18.32
N MET A 189 22.49 -13.20 18.86
CA MET A 189 22.21 -13.01 20.28
C MET A 189 22.94 -14.03 21.17
N GLN A 190 22.94 -15.32 20.81
CA GLN A 190 23.70 -16.33 21.55
C GLN A 190 25.21 -16.07 21.53
N ARG A 191 25.77 -15.61 20.41
CA ARG A 191 27.20 -15.25 20.33
C ARG A 191 27.53 -14.00 21.15
N SER A 192 26.62 -13.01 21.23
CA SER A 192 26.81 -11.87 22.12
C SER A 192 26.74 -12.27 23.59
N ASP A 193 25.85 -13.19 23.96
CA ASP A 193 25.72 -13.68 25.34
C ASP A 193 26.93 -14.53 25.76
N GLN A 194 27.42 -15.40 24.86
CA GLN A 194 28.66 -16.16 25.09
C GLN A 194 29.89 -15.26 25.20
N ALA A 195 30.01 -14.23 24.36
CA ALA A 195 31.11 -13.26 24.46
C ALA A 195 31.04 -12.43 25.75
N ALA A 196 29.83 -12.16 26.27
CA ALA A 196 29.64 -11.51 27.55
C ALA A 196 29.99 -12.43 28.74
N GLU A 197 29.60 -13.72 28.68
CA GLU A 197 29.98 -14.72 29.68
C GLU A 197 31.49 -15.01 29.69
N GLU A 198 32.14 -15.06 28.53
CA GLU A 198 33.57 -15.34 28.42
C GLU A 198 34.41 -14.15 28.92
N LYS A 199 33.96 -12.91 28.71
CA LYS A 199 34.52 -11.71 29.36
C LYS A 199 34.30 -11.70 30.87
N ALA A 200 33.17 -12.23 31.37
CA ALA A 200 32.90 -12.31 32.80
C ALA A 200 33.72 -13.39 33.52
N ARG A 201 34.16 -14.43 32.80
CA ARG A 201 34.95 -15.56 33.35
C ARG A 201 36.46 -15.33 33.33
N GLN A 202 36.96 -14.27 32.68
CA GLN A 202 38.37 -13.91 32.79
C GLN A 202 38.63 -13.23 34.15
N PRO A 203 39.57 -13.74 34.98
CA PRO A 203 39.94 -13.07 36.21
C PRO A 203 40.54 -11.71 35.86
N VAL A 204 39.93 -10.63 36.35
CA VAL A 204 40.46 -9.27 36.23
C VAL A 204 41.79 -9.22 36.99
N SER A 205 42.89 -9.46 36.30
CA SER A 205 44.22 -9.20 36.83
C SER A 205 44.37 -7.69 36.94
N ARG A 206 44.58 -7.20 38.17
CA ARG A 206 44.97 -5.80 38.39
C ARG A 206 46.41 -5.66 37.90
N ASP A 207 46.62 -5.01 36.77
CA ASP A 207 47.94 -4.49 36.39
C ASP A 207 48.31 -3.35 37.34
N GLY A 208 49.02 -3.71 38.40
CA GLY A 208 49.58 -2.77 39.35
C GLY A 208 50.09 -3.48 40.59
N ASP A 209 51.38 -3.31 40.88
CA ASP A 209 51.98 -3.79 42.12
C ASP A 209 51.16 -3.31 43.31
N LYS A 210 50.77 -4.24 44.19
CA LYS A 210 50.15 -3.90 45.47
C LYS A 210 51.18 -3.11 46.28
N VAL A 211 51.08 -1.78 46.23
CA VAL A 211 51.90 -0.89 47.06
C VAL A 211 51.67 -1.27 48.52
N GLY A 212 52.69 -1.85 49.14
CA GLY A 212 52.66 -2.28 50.52
C GLY A 212 52.52 -1.08 51.45
N ARG A 213 51.88 -1.29 52.60
CA ARG A 213 51.61 -0.23 53.59
C ARG A 213 52.86 0.54 54.03
N ASN A 214 54.05 -0.06 53.92
CA ASN A 214 55.34 0.55 54.28
C ASN A 214 56.21 0.95 53.08
N ASP A 215 55.78 0.70 51.84
CA ASP A 215 56.54 1.02 50.63
C ASP A 215 56.47 2.51 50.33
N ASP A 216 57.36 2.99 49.48
CA ASP A 216 57.37 4.38 49.07
C ASP A 216 56.08 4.76 48.35
N CYS A 217 55.50 5.88 48.75
CA CYS A 217 54.19 6.26 48.26
C CYS A 217 54.30 6.71 46.79
N PRO A 218 53.49 6.15 45.87
CA PRO A 218 53.60 6.40 44.43
C PRO A 218 53.23 7.83 44.00
N CYS A 219 52.77 8.67 44.93
CA CYS A 219 52.52 10.10 44.68
C CYS A 219 53.79 10.96 44.66
N GLY A 220 54.98 10.36 44.85
CA GLY A 220 56.27 11.06 44.79
C GLY A 220 56.60 11.88 46.04
N SER A 221 55.87 11.70 47.15
CA SER A 221 56.05 12.49 48.38
C SER A 221 57.29 12.12 49.21
N GLY A 222 58.04 11.07 48.82
CA GLY A 222 59.20 10.56 49.56
C GLY A 222 58.86 9.97 50.95
N ARG A 223 57.58 9.71 51.23
CA ARG A 223 57.10 9.14 52.51
C ARG A 223 56.48 7.76 52.29
N LYS A 224 56.55 6.89 53.30
CA LYS A 224 55.89 5.56 53.28
C LYS A 224 54.38 5.68 53.06
N TYR A 225 53.78 4.78 52.27
CA TYR A 225 52.39 4.82 51.84
C TYR A 225 51.39 5.05 52.99
N LYS A 226 51.52 4.35 54.12
CA LYS A 226 50.66 4.55 55.32
C LYS A 226 50.71 5.94 55.96
N ARG A 227 51.74 6.72 55.68
CA ARG A 227 51.91 8.09 56.22
C ARG A 227 51.56 9.16 55.19
N CYS A 228 51.16 8.76 53.97
CA CYS A 228 50.74 9.65 52.88
C CYS A 228 49.37 9.21 52.34
N CYS A 229 49.27 8.72 51.10
CA CYS A 229 48.00 8.39 50.44
C CYS A 229 47.23 7.23 51.10
N GLY A 230 47.92 6.34 51.82
CA GLY A 230 47.32 5.24 52.58
C GLY A 230 46.90 5.62 54.00
N ARG A 231 46.93 6.92 54.36
CA ARG A 231 46.49 7.44 55.65
C ARG A 231 45.00 7.78 55.56
N THR A 232 44.15 6.76 55.66
CA THR A 232 42.71 6.97 55.90
C THR A 232 42.53 7.76 57.21
N LYS A 233 41.65 8.76 57.22
CA LYS A 233 41.19 9.42 58.46
C LYS A 233 40.52 8.40 59.37
#